data_AF-A0A133VIR4-F1
#
_entry.id   AF-A0A133VIR4-F1
#
_cell.length_a   1.000
_cell.length_b   1.000
_cell.length_c   1.000
_cell.angle_alpha   90.00
_cell.angle_beta   90.00
_cell.angle_gamma   90.00
#
_symmetry.space_group_name_H-M   'P 1'
#
loop_
_entity.id
_entity.type
_entity.pdbx_description
1 polymer ?
#
loop_
_entity_poly.entity_id
_entity_poly.type
_entity_poly.pdbx_seq_one_letter_code
_entity_poly.pdbx_strand_id
1 'polypeptide(L)' 'SNFGYEWHKILNRIKEDPYGFLKDYFKRELSETFFGADKERFGRKISQRREDRRETASFATAILHNIFTIRLPPP' A
#
# COMPACT_ATOMS: atom_id res chain seq x y z
N SER A 1 14.12 23.83 3.00
CA SER A 1 13.48 22.59 2.52
C SER A 1 14.35 21.42 2.93
N ASN A 2 13.86 20.51 3.77
CA ASN A 2 14.65 19.39 4.32
C ASN A 2 14.73 18.18 3.35
N PHE A 3 14.26 18.35 2.11
CA PHE A 3 14.12 17.29 1.13
C PHE A 3 15.44 16.56 0.81
N GLY A 4 16.54 17.31 0.66
CA GLY A 4 17.86 16.72 0.38
C GLY A 4 18.41 15.85 1.52
N TYR A 5 18.09 16.18 2.78
CA TYR A 5 18.53 15.41 3.94
C TYR A 5 17.86 14.03 4.02
N GLU A 6 16.56 13.96 3.73
CA GLU A 6 15.82 12.70 3.69
C GLU A 6 16.35 11.76 2.59
N TRP A 7 16.63 12.31 1.40
CA TRP A 7 17.25 11.52 0.32
C TRP A 7 18.63 11.01 0.70
N HIS A 8 19.44 11.84 1.34
CA HIS A 8 20.76 11.44 1.81
C HIS A 8 20.66 10.28 2.82
N LYS A 9 19.70 10.32 3.73
CA LYS A 9 19.45 9.23 4.69
C LYS A 9 18.99 7.93 4.03
N ILE A 10 18.11 8.01 3.02
CA ILE A 10 17.68 6.84 2.24
C ILE A 10 18.86 6.22 1.49
N LEU A 11 19.66 7.04 0.81
CA LEU A 11 20.82 6.57 0.06
C LEU A 11 21.88 5.93 0.96
N ASN A 12 22.12 6.48 2.15
CA ASN A 12 23.01 5.87 3.14
C ASN A 12 22.46 4.52 3.65
N ARG A 13 21.14 4.41 3.88
CA ARG A 13 20.52 3.15 4.30
C ARG A 13 20.64 2.05 3.24
N ILE A 14 20.53 2.40 1.95
CA ILE A 14 20.78 1.48 0.84
C ILE A 14 22.24 1.01 0.83
N LYS A 15 23.19 1.91 1.10
CA LYS A 15 24.62 1.58 1.13
C LYS A 15 24.97 0.66 2.31
N GLU A 16 24.40 0.91 3.49
CA GLU A 16 24.70 0.18 4.73
C GLU A 16 24.11 -1.23 4.75
N ASP A 17 22.87 -1.40 4.28
CA ASP A 17 22.21 -2.70 4.16
C ASP A 17 21.36 -2.77 2.87
N PRO A 18 22.00 -3.08 1.72
CA PRO A 18 21.30 -3.13 0.43
C PRO A 18 20.20 -4.18 0.42
N TYR A 19 20.44 -5.35 1.03
CA TYR A 19 19.51 -6.47 0.99
C TYR A 19 18.29 -6.21 1.88
N GLY A 20 18.48 -5.77 3.11
CA GLY A 20 17.38 -5.43 4.01
C GLY A 20 16.55 -4.26 3.47
N PHE A 21 17.21 -3.26 2.88
CA PHE A 21 16.51 -2.18 2.20
C PHE A 21 15.62 -2.69 1.07
N LEU A 22 16.17 -3.50 0.15
CA LEU A 22 15.40 -4.05 -0.98
C LEU A 22 14.26 -4.94 -0.50
N LYS A 23 14.50 -5.79 0.51
CA LYS A 23 13.47 -6.64 1.11
C LYS A 23 12.28 -5.85 1.63
N ASP A 24 12.53 -4.75 2.34
CA ASP A 24 11.45 -3.90 2.86
C ASP A 24 10.82 -3.04 1.75
N TYR A 25 11.62 -2.60 0.78
CA TYR A 25 11.13 -1.87 -0.38
C TYR A 25 10.14 -2.71 -1.19
N PHE A 26 10.45 -3.97 -1.50
CA PHE A 26 9.54 -4.86 -2.23
C PHE A 26 8.24 -5.14 -1.47
N LYS A 27 8.27 -5.26 -0.14
CA LYS A 27 7.03 -5.37 0.65
C LYS A 27 6.13 -4.14 0.48
N ARG A 28 6.73 -2.94 0.47
CA ARG A 28 6.00 -1.69 0.28
C ARG A 28 5.47 -1.55 -1.14
N GLU A 29 6.28 -1.89 -2.13
CA GLU A 29 5.91 -1.86 -3.55
C GLU A 29 4.72 -2.78 -3.85
N LEU A 30 4.71 -3.99 -3.28
CA LEU A 30 3.54 -4.88 -3.34
C LEU A 30 2.30 -4.23 -2.71
N SER A 31 2.43 -3.70 -1.49
CA SER A 31 1.32 -3.02 -0.80
C SER A 31 0.75 -1.86 -1.63
N GLU A 32 1.61 -0.98 -2.13
CA GLU A 32 1.21 0.16 -2.97
C GLU A 32 0.53 -0.27 -4.27
N THR A 33 1.00 -1.36 -4.87
CA THR A 33 0.40 -1.94 -6.09
C THR A 33 -1.01 -2.46 -5.83
N PHE A 34 -1.23 -3.19 -4.74
CA PHE A 34 -2.57 -3.68 -4.38
C PHE A 34 -3.53 -2.54 -4.01
N PHE A 35 -3.07 -1.53 -3.28
CA PHE A 35 -3.87 -0.32 -3.06
C PHE A 35 -4.16 0.47 -4.34
N GLY A 36 -3.27 0.41 -5.33
CA GLY A 36 -3.50 0.93 -6.68
C GLY A 36 -4.64 0.19 -7.38
N ALA A 37 -4.59 -1.14 -7.38
CA ALA A 37 -5.62 -2.00 -7.96
C ALA A 37 -6.99 -1.82 -7.27
N ASP A 38 -7.02 -1.62 -5.96
CA ASP A 38 -8.26 -1.34 -5.23
C ASP A 38 -8.90 -0.02 -5.64
N LYS A 39 -8.10 1.03 -5.89
CA LYS A 39 -8.62 2.33 -6.36
C LYS A 39 -9.24 2.23 -7.73
N GLU A 40 -8.72 1.35 -8.59
CA GLU A 40 -9.30 1.05 -9.89
C GLU A 40 -10.59 0.23 -9.74
N ARG A 41 -10.60 -0.75 -8.83
CA ARG A 41 -11.73 -1.66 -8.62
C ARG A 41 -12.92 -1.04 -7.88
N PHE A 42 -12.68 -0.34 -6.78
CA PHE A 42 -13.71 0.22 -5.89
C PHE A 42 -13.91 1.73 -6.07
N GLY A 43 -13.06 2.35 -6.89
CA GLY A 43 -13.05 3.79 -7.11
C GLY A 43 -12.16 4.53 -6.11
N ARG A 44 -11.65 5.69 -6.55
CA ARG A 44 -10.72 6.54 -5.76
C ARG A 44 -11.37 7.25 -4.57
N LYS A 45 -12.69 7.33 -4.52
CA LYS A 45 -13.45 8.05 -3.48
C LYS A 45 -14.65 7.21 -3.04
N ILE A 46 -14.86 7.17 -1.73
CA ILE A 46 -16.07 6.63 -1.11
C ILE A 46 -17.21 7.61 -1.40
N SER A 47 -18.21 7.19 -2.18
CA SER A 47 -19.31 8.04 -2.66
C SER A 47 -20.38 8.29 -1.60
N GLN A 48 -20.39 7.49 -0.54
CA GLN A 48 -21.33 7.56 0.56
C GLN A 48 -21.18 8.90 1.31
N ARG A 49 -22.31 9.61 1.50
CA ARG A 49 -22.31 10.93 2.15
C ARG A 49 -22.37 10.85 3.68
N ARG A 50 -23.10 9.88 4.23
CA ARG A 50 -23.21 9.69 5.69
C ARG A 50 -21.99 8.95 6.23
N GLU A 51 -21.57 9.33 7.44
CA GLU A 51 -20.38 8.82 8.11
C GLU A 51 -20.44 7.32 8.38
N ASP A 52 -21.53 6.83 8.97
CA ASP A 52 -21.80 5.40 9.21
C ASP A 52 -21.59 4.53 7.95
N ARG A 53 -22.08 5.03 6.81
CA ARG A 53 -21.96 4.35 5.52
C ARG A 53 -20.56 4.44 4.94
N ARG A 54 -19.81 5.51 5.25
CA ARG A 54 -18.41 5.65 4.84
C ARG A 54 -17.52 4.69 5.60
N GLU A 55 -17.73 4.56 6.91
CA GLU A 55 -17.01 3.59 7.74
C GLU A 55 -17.28 2.17 7.27
N THR A 56 -18.56 1.83 7.04
CA THR A 56 -18.94 0.50 6.52
C THR A 56 -18.31 0.22 5.16
N ALA A 57 -18.33 1.18 4.23
CA ALA A 57 -17.72 1.03 2.91
C ALA A 57 -16.19 0.90 2.99
N SER A 58 -15.55 1.64 3.89
CA SER A 58 -14.11 1.55 4.15
C SER A 58 -13.74 0.19 4.72
N PHE A 59 -14.52 -0.31 5.68
CA PHE A 59 -14.33 -1.62 6.29
C PHE A 59 -14.51 -2.76 5.28
N ALA A 60 -15.58 -2.70 4.47
CA ALA A 60 -15.82 -3.67 3.40
C ALA A 60 -14.68 -3.68 2.37
N THR A 61 -14.18 -2.50 1.97
CA THR A 61 -13.02 -2.38 1.09
C THR A 61 -11.78 -3.03 1.68
N ALA A 62 -11.53 -2.86 3.00
CA ALA A 62 -10.38 -3.50 3.66
C ALA A 62 -10.49 -5.03 3.69
N ILE A 63 -11.68 -5.58 3.90
CA ILE A 63 -11.91 -7.04 3.81
C ILE A 63 -11.65 -7.53 2.38
N LEU A 64 -12.20 -6.84 1.39
CA LEU A 64 -12.05 -7.22 -0.01
C LEU A 64 -10.60 -7.10 -0.48
N HIS A 65 -9.88 -6.06 -0.06
CA HIS A 65 -8.44 -5.91 -0.28
C HIS A 65 -7.70 -7.17 0.14
N ASN A 66 -7.93 -7.62 1.37
CA ASN A 66 -7.27 -8.82 1.91
C ASN A 66 -7.65 -10.07 1.09
N ILE A 67 -8.93 -10.27 0.79
CA ILE A 67 -9.40 -11.42 0.00
C ILE A 67 -8.75 -11.46 -1.39
N PHE A 68 -8.67 -10.32 -2.07
CA PHE A 68 -8.07 -10.24 -3.41
C PHE A 68 -6.54 -10.26 -3.39
N THR A 69 -5.93 -9.98 -2.24
CA THR A 69 -4.48 -10.05 -2.03
C THR A 69 -4.03 -11.46 -1.65
N ILE A 70 -4.94 -12.35 -1.21
CA ILE A 70 -4.62 -13.76 -0.98
C ILE A 70 -4.22 -14.39 -2.33
N ARG A 71 -2.91 -14.59 -2.51
CA ARG A 71 -2.39 -15.45 -3.58
C ARG A 71 -2.78 -16.88 -3.26
N LEU A 72 -3.72 -17.43 -4.02
CA LEU A 72 -3.91 -18.88 -4.04
C LEU A 72 -2.59 -19.51 -4.52
N PRO A 73 -2.03 -20.51 -3.81
CA PRO A 73 -0.93 -21.27 -4.36
C PRO A 73 -1.37 -21.86 -5.71
N PRO A 74 -0.50 -21.87 -6.73
CA PRO A 74 -0.83 -22.54 -7.99
C PRO A 74 -1.17 -24.01 -7.71
N PRO A 75 -2.13 -24.60 -8.46
CA PRO A 75 -2.52 -26.00 -8.30
C PRO A 75 -1.35 -26.96 -8.58
#